data_AF-A0A820HQZ1-F1
#
_entry.id   AF-A0A820HQZ1-F1
#
_cell.length_a   1.000
_cell.length_b   1.000
_cell.length_c   1.000
_cell.angle_alpha   90.00
_cell.angle_beta   90.00
_cell.angle_gamma   90.00
#
_symmetry.space_group_name_H-M   'P 1'
#
loop_
_entity.id
_entity.type
_entity.pdbx_description
1 polymer ?
#
loop_
_entity_poly.entity_id
_entity_poly.type
_entity_poly.pdbx_seq_one_letter_code
_entity_poly.pdbx_strand_id
1 'polypeptide(L)'
;MTALELLDVDYPDPFVRFSAVRLLDTRIDDDNLLHVILQIVQAVKNEPYHDSALAKFLLKRSLLNQQVGHFFYWHSRAELKNPQYKVRFGLLLEAYLRYCGEYAEVLGRQVRTVDKLTSIAEIIQNSTHDELCNQKGYLAHLLTRENYTQTLQYFRSPVDYNIQLGQLDIEHCRIMSSTRRSLWLRWTNGSEYAEHYFPTFDLIFKNGDDLRQDMLALQFIQMIDIIWKGDGLDL
;
A
#
# COMPACT_ATOMS: atom_id res chain seq x y z
N MET A 1 3.62 -19.24 22.58
CA MET A 1 4.66 -18.54 21.80
C MET A 1 4.35 -18.72 20.33
N THR A 2 3.88 -17.66 19.69
CA THR A 2 3.40 -17.70 18.30
C THR A 2 4.60 -17.58 17.35
N ALA A 3 4.57 -18.17 16.15
CA ALA A 3 5.72 -18.12 15.24
C ALA A 3 6.18 -16.67 14.91
N LEU A 4 5.28 -15.69 14.94
CA LEU A 4 5.61 -14.27 14.75
C LEU A 4 6.46 -13.68 15.88
N GLU A 5 6.23 -14.10 17.13
CA GLU A 5 6.98 -13.63 18.30
C GLU A 5 8.46 -14.02 18.20
N LEU A 6 8.72 -15.22 17.67
CA LEU A 6 10.06 -15.74 17.42
C LEU A 6 10.82 -15.02 16.28
N LEU A 7 10.19 -14.06 15.61
CA LEU A 7 10.82 -13.20 14.60
C LEU A 7 11.21 -11.82 15.13
N ASP A 8 10.95 -11.54 16.42
CA ASP A 8 11.38 -10.30 17.06
C ASP A 8 12.92 -10.24 17.25
N VAL A 9 13.42 -9.06 17.60
CA VAL A 9 14.83 -8.76 17.87
C VAL A 9 15.37 -9.57 19.06
N ASP A 10 14.50 -9.96 19.99
CA ASP A 10 14.84 -10.77 21.15
C ASP A 10 15.24 -12.22 20.80
N TYR A 11 14.91 -12.67 19.58
CA TYR A 11 15.22 -14.01 19.07
C TYR A 11 16.12 -13.94 17.82
N PRO A 12 17.41 -13.61 17.98
CA PRO A 12 18.34 -13.47 16.84
C PRO A 12 18.89 -14.82 16.33
N ASP A 13 18.69 -15.92 17.07
CA ASP A 13 19.24 -17.23 16.73
C ASP A 13 18.71 -17.73 15.36
N PRO A 14 19.58 -18.02 14.38
CA PRO A 14 19.15 -18.42 13.04
C PRO A 14 18.30 -19.70 13.01
N PHE A 15 18.50 -20.65 13.92
CA PHE A 15 17.71 -21.89 13.97
C PHE A 15 16.31 -21.66 14.52
N VAL A 16 16.18 -20.82 15.55
CA VAL A 16 14.89 -20.38 16.09
C VAL A 16 14.10 -19.65 15.01
N ARG A 17 14.73 -18.68 14.33
CA ARG A 17 14.09 -17.91 13.26
C ARG A 17 13.71 -18.78 12.07
N PHE A 18 14.60 -19.70 11.64
CA PHE A 18 14.28 -20.66 10.58
C PHE A 18 13.07 -21.53 10.95
N SER A 19 13.01 -22.01 12.20
CA SER A 19 11.89 -22.81 12.69
C SER A 19 10.59 -22.01 12.73
N ALA A 20 10.66 -20.74 13.13
CA ALA A 20 9.54 -19.81 13.08
C ALA A 20 9.02 -19.61 11.65
N VAL A 21 9.92 -19.33 10.69
CA VAL A 21 9.55 -19.20 9.27
C VAL A 21 8.92 -20.48 8.72
N ARG A 22 9.46 -21.65 9.07
CA ARG A 22 8.88 -22.94 8.66
C ARG A 22 7.46 -23.14 9.22
N LEU A 23 7.20 -22.69 10.44
CA LEU A 23 5.86 -22.72 11.01
C LEU A 23 4.91 -21.78 10.27
N LEU A 24 5.36 -20.57 9.90
CA LEU A 24 4.57 -19.65 9.08
C LEU A 24 4.23 -20.26 7.72
N ASP A 25 5.23 -20.81 7.00
CA ASP A 25 5.03 -21.39 5.65
C ASP A 25 4.09 -22.61 5.67
N THR A 26 4.01 -23.33 6.79
CA THR A 26 3.17 -24.53 6.90
C THR A 26 1.77 -24.28 7.47
N ARG A 27 1.59 -23.21 8.25
CA ARG A 27 0.34 -22.98 9.00
C ARG A 27 -0.48 -21.79 8.55
N ILE A 28 0.10 -20.84 7.81
CA ILE A 28 -0.58 -19.61 7.41
C ILE A 28 -0.83 -19.65 5.91
N ASP A 29 -2.10 -19.70 5.51
CA ASP A 29 -2.55 -19.51 4.12
C ASP A 29 -2.40 -18.05 3.67
N ASP A 30 -2.67 -17.76 2.41
CA ASP A 30 -2.44 -16.41 1.87
C ASP A 30 -3.43 -15.37 2.44
N ASP A 31 -4.66 -15.76 2.76
CA ASP A 31 -5.67 -14.87 3.32
C ASP A 31 -5.26 -14.42 4.73
N ASN A 32 -4.85 -15.36 5.59
CA ASN A 32 -4.32 -15.04 6.91
C ASN A 32 -2.98 -14.30 6.83
N LEU A 33 -2.15 -14.60 5.82
CA LEU A 33 -0.91 -13.88 5.59
C LEU A 33 -1.18 -12.39 5.32
N LEU A 34 -2.18 -12.06 4.52
CA LEU A 34 -2.53 -10.66 4.20
C LEU A 34 -2.89 -9.84 5.45
N HIS A 35 -3.49 -10.46 6.47
CA HIS A 35 -3.81 -9.79 7.74
C HIS A 35 -2.58 -9.41 8.56
N VAL A 36 -1.46 -10.14 8.39
CA VAL A 36 -0.22 -9.94 9.17
C VAL A 36 0.99 -9.56 8.32
N ILE A 37 0.80 -9.33 7.01
CA ILE A 37 1.90 -9.13 6.06
C ILE A 37 2.75 -7.92 6.43
N LEU A 38 2.14 -6.87 6.98
CA LEU A 38 2.86 -5.70 7.46
C LEU A 38 3.88 -6.12 8.52
N GLN A 39 3.45 -6.84 9.55
CA GLN A 39 4.28 -7.27 10.68
C GLN A 39 5.42 -8.18 10.20
N ILE A 40 5.14 -9.08 9.26
CA ILE A 40 6.15 -9.99 8.69
C ILE A 40 7.18 -9.21 7.85
N VAL A 41 6.75 -8.23 7.04
CA VAL A 41 7.66 -7.35 6.30
C VAL A 41 8.53 -6.53 7.25
N GLN A 42 7.97 -6.05 8.37
CA GLN A 42 8.74 -5.33 9.38
C GLN A 42 9.77 -6.23 10.09
N ALA A 43 9.44 -7.49 10.37
CA ALA A 43 10.34 -8.45 11.01
C ALA A 43 11.63 -8.75 10.21
N VAL A 44 11.63 -8.48 8.90
CA VAL A 44 12.83 -8.55 8.04
C VAL A 44 13.94 -7.61 8.49
N LYS A 45 13.61 -6.53 9.22
CA LYS A 45 14.58 -5.59 9.79
C LYS A 45 15.44 -6.24 10.88
N ASN A 46 14.92 -7.28 11.53
CA ASN A 46 15.59 -8.02 12.61
C ASN A 46 16.47 -9.17 12.09
N GLU A 47 16.45 -9.45 10.77
CA GLU A 47 17.25 -10.53 10.19
C GLU A 47 18.74 -10.17 10.17
N PRO A 48 19.64 -11.05 10.66
CA PRO A 48 21.07 -10.76 10.72
C PRO A 48 21.71 -10.60 9.32
N TYR A 49 21.16 -11.27 8.31
CA TYR A 49 21.69 -11.27 6.94
C TYR A 49 20.60 -10.91 5.93
N HIS A 50 21.00 -10.39 4.77
CA HIS A 50 20.08 -10.13 3.65
C HIS A 50 19.47 -11.43 3.13
N ASP A 51 20.30 -12.45 2.92
CA ASP A 51 19.85 -13.79 2.59
C ASP A 51 19.36 -14.51 3.86
N SER A 52 18.05 -14.53 4.07
CA SER A 52 17.42 -15.12 5.25
C SER A 52 16.23 -15.99 4.86
N ALA A 53 15.85 -16.90 5.76
CA ALA A 53 14.66 -17.73 5.58
C ALA A 53 13.41 -16.86 5.41
N LEU A 54 13.29 -15.78 6.21
CA LEU A 54 12.16 -14.86 6.17
C LEU A 54 12.09 -14.10 4.84
N ALA A 55 13.22 -13.61 4.33
CA ALA A 55 13.31 -12.99 3.01
C ALA A 55 12.85 -13.93 1.89
N LYS A 56 13.34 -15.18 1.89
CA LYS A 56 12.94 -16.21 0.91
C LYS A 56 11.46 -16.55 0.99
N PHE A 57 10.93 -16.68 2.21
CA PHE A 57 9.51 -16.92 2.45
C PHE A 57 8.64 -15.81 1.86
N LEU A 58 8.94 -14.54 2.18
CA LEU A 58 8.20 -13.39 1.65
C LEU A 58 8.26 -13.31 0.12
N LEU A 59 9.45 -13.49 -0.47
CA LEU A 59 9.60 -13.50 -1.93
C LEU A 59 8.79 -14.63 -2.57
N LYS A 60 8.90 -15.86 -2.04
CA LYS A 60 8.16 -17.02 -2.53
C LYS A 60 6.65 -16.77 -2.51
N ARG A 61 6.10 -16.35 -1.37
CA ARG A 61 4.65 -16.10 -1.23
C ARG A 61 4.18 -14.95 -2.12
N SER A 62 4.95 -13.87 -2.18
CA SER A 62 4.66 -12.70 -3.02
C SER A 62 4.66 -13.00 -4.51
N LEU A 63 5.52 -13.93 -4.96
CA LEU A 63 5.57 -14.35 -6.37
C LEU A 63 4.50 -15.38 -6.73
N LEU A 64 4.04 -16.17 -5.76
CA LEU A 64 2.98 -17.16 -5.98
C LEU A 64 1.57 -16.57 -5.88
N ASN A 65 1.40 -15.47 -5.15
CA ASN A 65 0.13 -14.78 -4.99
C ASN A 65 0.29 -13.29 -5.25
N GLN A 66 -0.31 -12.80 -6.32
CA GLN A 66 -0.17 -11.42 -6.78
C GLN A 66 -0.74 -10.38 -5.79
N GLN A 67 -1.77 -10.73 -5.00
CA GLN A 67 -2.30 -9.85 -3.96
C GLN A 67 -1.32 -9.72 -2.79
N VAL A 68 -0.73 -10.83 -2.35
CA VAL A 68 0.37 -10.81 -1.36
C VAL A 68 1.54 -9.98 -1.90
N GLY A 69 1.92 -10.20 -3.16
CA GLY A 69 3.00 -9.45 -3.82
C GLY A 69 2.73 -7.95 -3.94
N HIS A 70 1.47 -7.55 -4.15
CA HIS A 70 1.06 -6.15 -4.16
C HIS A 70 1.35 -5.45 -2.83
N PHE A 71 0.89 -6.02 -1.71
CA PHE A 71 1.11 -5.43 -0.39
C PHE A 71 2.57 -5.54 0.06
N PHE A 72 3.25 -6.65 -0.25
CA PHE A 72 4.68 -6.80 -0.04
C PHE A 72 5.47 -5.68 -0.72
N TYR A 73 5.15 -5.36 -1.98
CA TYR A 73 5.79 -4.29 -2.73
C TYR A 73 5.62 -2.94 -2.03
N TRP A 74 4.37 -2.57 -1.69
CA TRP A 74 4.08 -1.26 -1.11
C TRP A 74 4.66 -1.09 0.30
N HIS A 75 4.58 -2.13 1.14
CA HIS A 75 5.21 -2.11 2.47
C HIS A 75 6.74 -2.03 2.38
N SER A 76 7.36 -2.81 1.50
CA SER A 76 8.82 -2.76 1.29
C SER A 76 9.27 -1.42 0.69
N ARG A 77 8.52 -0.87 -0.25
CA ARG A 77 8.81 0.42 -0.90
C ARG A 77 8.78 1.58 0.09
N ALA A 78 7.85 1.57 1.05
CA ALA A 78 7.76 2.60 2.08
C ALA A 78 9.05 2.71 2.92
N GLU A 79 9.80 1.61 3.06
CA GLU A 79 11.04 1.55 3.84
C GLU A 79 12.27 2.07 3.10
N LEU A 80 12.19 2.31 1.78
CA LEU A 80 13.32 2.81 0.98
C LEU A 80 13.78 4.23 1.38
N LYS A 81 12.91 4.98 2.08
CA LYS A 81 13.27 6.29 2.65
C LYS A 81 14.13 6.17 3.91
N ASN A 82 14.18 5.01 4.55
CA ASN A 82 15.02 4.78 5.73
C ASN A 82 16.42 4.28 5.30
N PRO A 83 17.49 5.08 5.50
CA PRO A 83 18.84 4.70 5.05
C PRO A 83 19.34 3.38 5.64
N GLN A 84 18.93 3.04 6.88
CA GLN A 84 19.35 1.82 7.57
C GLN A 84 18.84 0.55 6.86
N TYR A 85 17.64 0.60 6.27
CA TYR A 85 17.01 -0.57 5.67
C TYR A 85 16.89 -0.49 4.13
N LYS A 86 17.26 0.64 3.53
CA LYS A 86 17.16 0.90 2.09
C LYS A 86 17.80 -0.18 1.24
N VAL A 87 19.02 -0.64 1.60
CA VAL A 87 19.71 -1.69 0.83
C VAL A 87 18.94 -3.02 0.90
N ARG A 88 18.53 -3.41 2.10
CA ARG A 88 17.80 -4.67 2.35
C ARG A 88 16.48 -4.73 1.58
N PHE A 89 15.64 -3.70 1.71
CA PHE A 89 14.37 -3.65 0.98
C PHE A 89 14.58 -3.40 -0.52
N GLY A 90 15.64 -2.69 -0.92
CA GLY A 90 16.03 -2.52 -2.31
C GLY A 90 16.33 -3.86 -3.00
N LEU A 91 17.13 -4.73 -2.38
CA LEU A 91 17.44 -6.06 -2.90
C LEU A 91 16.19 -6.94 -3.01
N LEU A 92 15.32 -6.90 -2.01
CA LEU A 92 14.05 -7.63 -2.02
C LEU A 92 13.12 -7.18 -3.15
N LEU A 93 12.98 -5.86 -3.32
CA LEU A 93 12.17 -5.29 -4.40
C LEU A 93 12.76 -5.59 -5.77
N GLU A 94 14.09 -5.53 -5.93
CA GLU A 94 14.75 -5.89 -7.18
C GLU A 94 14.48 -7.36 -7.54
N ALA A 95 14.64 -8.27 -6.57
CA ALA A 95 14.35 -9.68 -6.77
C ALA A 95 12.87 -9.90 -7.16
N TYR A 96 11.93 -9.27 -6.46
CA TYR A 96 10.51 -9.41 -6.77
C TYR A 96 10.15 -8.84 -8.15
N LEU A 97 10.58 -7.62 -8.47
CA LEU A 97 10.29 -6.97 -9.76
C LEU A 97 10.88 -7.72 -10.95
N ARG A 98 11.96 -8.48 -10.75
CA ARG A 98 12.55 -9.35 -11.79
C ARG A 98 11.65 -10.53 -12.15
N TYR A 99 10.77 -10.98 -11.25
CA TYR A 99 10.01 -12.22 -11.41
C TYR A 99 8.47 -12.05 -11.32
N CYS A 100 7.95 -10.85 -11.01
CA CYS A 100 6.49 -10.62 -10.93
C CYS A 100 5.80 -10.42 -12.30
N GLY A 101 6.54 -10.57 -13.40
CA GLY A 101 6.01 -10.55 -14.77
C GLY A 101 5.40 -9.21 -15.15
N GLU A 102 4.29 -9.24 -15.89
CA GLU A 102 3.57 -8.04 -16.36
C GLU A 102 3.05 -7.16 -15.22
N TYR A 103 2.95 -7.71 -14.00
CA TYR A 103 2.53 -6.93 -12.84
C TYR A 103 3.51 -5.79 -12.48
N ALA A 104 4.78 -5.89 -12.92
CA ALA A 104 5.74 -4.80 -12.79
C ALA A 104 5.26 -3.51 -13.47
N GLU A 105 4.58 -3.60 -14.62
CA GLU A 105 4.02 -2.44 -15.32
C GLU A 105 2.83 -1.82 -14.56
N VAL A 106 2.01 -2.65 -13.91
CA VAL A 106 0.91 -2.20 -13.06
C VAL A 106 1.47 -1.40 -11.87
N LEU A 107 2.47 -1.94 -11.18
CA LEU A 107 3.15 -1.25 -10.08
C LEU A 107 3.83 0.04 -10.55
N GLY A 108 4.51 0.00 -11.70
CA GLY A 108 5.13 1.17 -12.32
C GLY A 108 4.11 2.28 -12.61
N ARG A 109 2.91 1.93 -13.09
CA ARG A 109 1.82 2.88 -13.29
C ARG A 109 1.34 3.48 -11.98
N GLN A 110 1.13 2.66 -10.95
CA GLN A 110 0.72 3.14 -9.63
C GLN A 110 1.75 4.12 -9.03
N VAL A 111 3.06 3.84 -9.16
CA VAL A 111 4.13 4.74 -8.71
C VAL A 111 4.04 6.08 -9.43
N ARG A 112 3.91 6.09 -10.76
CA ARG A 112 3.76 7.33 -11.54
C ARG A 112 2.53 8.14 -11.13
N THR A 113 1.43 7.48 -10.79
CA THR A 113 0.22 8.13 -10.24
C THR A 113 0.52 8.78 -8.89
N VAL A 114 1.11 8.03 -7.95
CA VAL A 114 1.46 8.55 -6.61
C VAL A 114 2.43 9.73 -6.71
N ASP A 115 3.43 9.67 -7.58
CA ASP A 115 4.38 10.75 -7.80
C ASP A 115 3.68 12.03 -8.30
N LYS A 116 2.75 11.90 -9.25
CA LYS A 116 1.95 13.04 -9.75
C LYS A 116 1.04 13.64 -8.69
N LEU A 117 0.36 12.80 -7.90
CA LEU A 117 -0.45 13.27 -6.78
C LEU A 117 0.41 13.97 -5.72
N THR A 118 1.63 13.48 -5.49
CA THR A 118 2.61 14.11 -4.60
C THR A 118 2.98 15.51 -5.12
N SER A 119 3.32 15.64 -6.41
CA SER A 119 3.61 16.93 -7.02
C SER A 119 2.43 17.91 -6.94
N ILE A 120 1.20 17.44 -7.18
CA ILE A 120 -0.01 18.28 -7.03
C ILE A 120 -0.16 18.74 -5.59
N ALA A 121 -0.02 17.83 -4.62
CA ALA A 121 -0.15 18.15 -3.21
C ALA A 121 0.92 19.16 -2.76
N GLU A 122 2.17 19.00 -3.21
CA GLU A 122 3.26 19.95 -2.92
C GLU A 122 3.01 21.33 -3.52
N ILE A 123 2.50 21.40 -4.76
CA ILE A 123 2.10 22.68 -5.38
C ILE A 123 1.02 23.34 -4.52
N ILE A 124 -0.05 22.63 -4.17
CA ILE A 124 -1.16 23.16 -3.38
C ILE A 124 -0.73 23.57 -1.98
N GLN A 125 0.17 22.83 -1.34
CA GLN A 125 0.70 23.16 -0.02
C GLN A 125 1.53 24.45 -0.04
N ASN A 126 2.22 24.72 -1.15
CA ASN A 126 3.05 25.91 -1.33
C ASN A 126 2.30 27.09 -1.98
N SER A 127 1.05 26.91 -2.43
CA SER A 127 0.22 27.98 -3.00
C SER A 127 -0.22 29.01 -1.95
N THR A 128 -0.26 30.27 -2.37
CA THR A 128 -0.75 31.43 -1.61
C THR A 128 -2.27 31.38 -1.41
N HIS A 129 -2.78 32.22 -0.50
CA HIS A 129 -4.22 32.37 -0.30
C HIS A 129 -4.95 32.86 -1.56
N ASP A 130 -4.33 33.79 -2.30
CA ASP A 130 -4.93 34.36 -3.52
C ASP A 130 -5.04 33.31 -4.64
N GLU A 131 -4.01 32.48 -4.84
CA GLU A 131 -4.06 31.37 -5.80
C GLU A 131 -5.13 30.33 -5.45
N LEU A 132 -5.38 30.13 -4.16
CA LEU A 132 -6.39 29.21 -3.66
C LEU A 132 -7.76 29.85 -3.41
N CYS A 133 -8.01 31.07 -3.91
CA CYS A 133 -9.34 31.69 -3.80
C CYS A 133 -10.42 30.81 -4.45
N ASN A 134 -10.09 30.14 -5.57
CA ASN A 134 -10.92 29.14 -6.24
C ASN A 134 -10.22 27.77 -6.20
N GLN A 135 -10.22 27.13 -5.03
CA GLN A 135 -9.60 25.81 -4.81
C GLN A 135 -10.06 24.75 -5.81
N LYS A 136 -11.37 24.71 -6.13
CA LYS A 136 -11.94 23.72 -7.06
C LYS A 136 -11.41 23.93 -8.47
N GLY A 137 -11.44 25.17 -8.97
CA GLY A 137 -10.90 25.51 -10.29
C GLY A 137 -9.38 25.28 -10.39
N TYR A 138 -8.65 25.62 -9.34
CA TYR A 138 -7.20 25.41 -9.29
C TYR A 138 -6.83 23.92 -9.31
N LEU A 139 -7.48 23.10 -8.48
CA LEU A 139 -7.28 21.66 -8.49
C LEU A 139 -7.67 21.04 -9.83
N ALA A 140 -8.82 21.43 -10.40
CA ALA A 140 -9.24 20.95 -11.72
C ALA A 140 -8.20 21.27 -12.79
N HIS A 141 -7.67 22.50 -12.82
CA HIS A 141 -6.60 22.90 -13.74
C HIS A 141 -5.32 22.06 -13.56
N LEU A 142 -4.95 21.70 -12.34
CA LEU A 142 -3.78 20.83 -12.10
C LEU A 142 -4.03 19.39 -12.58
N LEU A 143 -5.23 18.86 -12.34
CA LEU A 143 -5.62 17.49 -12.71
C LEU A 143 -5.81 17.30 -14.22
N THR A 144 -6.18 18.34 -14.97
CA THR A 144 -6.45 18.28 -16.42
C THR A 144 -5.23 18.49 -17.32
N ARG A 145 -4.05 18.79 -16.75
CA ARG A 145 -2.80 18.88 -17.54
C ARG A 145 -2.61 17.58 -18.33
N GLU A 146 -2.28 17.67 -19.62
CA GLU A 146 -2.25 16.49 -20.53
C GLU A 146 -1.50 15.29 -19.95
N ASN A 147 -0.31 15.53 -19.39
CA ASN A 147 0.51 14.49 -18.80
C ASN A 147 -0.15 13.85 -17.57
N TYR A 148 -0.97 14.58 -16.80
CA TYR A 148 -1.60 14.10 -15.56
C TYR A 148 -2.83 13.27 -15.85
N THR A 149 -3.72 13.75 -16.73
CA THR A 149 -4.98 13.09 -17.09
C THR A 149 -4.78 11.63 -17.48
N GLN A 150 -3.80 11.33 -18.34
CA GLN A 150 -3.55 9.96 -18.80
C GLN A 150 -3.05 9.02 -17.69
N THR A 151 -2.33 9.55 -16.70
CA THR A 151 -1.74 8.73 -15.63
C THR A 151 -2.70 8.55 -14.45
N LEU A 152 -3.49 9.58 -14.14
CA LEU A 152 -4.40 9.58 -13.00
C LEU A 152 -5.72 8.83 -13.29
N GLN A 153 -5.82 8.04 -14.35
CA GLN A 153 -7.04 7.31 -14.74
C GLN A 153 -6.70 5.88 -15.16
N TYR A 154 -7.68 4.99 -15.11
CA TYR A 154 -7.62 3.59 -15.58
C TYR A 154 -6.47 2.76 -14.98
N PHE A 155 -6.28 2.81 -13.66
CA PHE A 155 -5.22 2.08 -12.96
C PHE A 155 -5.77 1.32 -11.76
N ARG A 156 -5.07 0.27 -11.32
CA ARG A 156 -5.42 -0.45 -10.08
C ARG A 156 -5.10 0.38 -8.85
N SER A 157 -5.98 0.38 -7.87
CA SER A 157 -5.77 1.08 -6.61
C SER A 157 -4.52 0.54 -5.86
N PRO A 158 -3.64 1.41 -5.34
CA PRO A 158 -2.54 1.01 -4.48
C PRO A 158 -2.98 0.49 -3.10
N VAL A 159 -4.14 0.96 -2.61
CA VAL A 159 -4.64 0.64 -1.25
C VAL A 159 -5.58 -0.55 -1.23
N ASP A 160 -6.14 -0.93 -2.38
CA ASP A 160 -7.01 -2.10 -2.53
C ASP A 160 -6.70 -2.81 -3.86
N TYR A 161 -6.20 -4.04 -3.76
CA TYR A 161 -5.79 -4.84 -4.91
C TYR A 161 -6.94 -5.16 -5.88
N ASN A 162 -8.17 -5.24 -5.38
CA ASN A 162 -9.36 -5.65 -6.13
C ASN A 162 -10.03 -4.49 -6.88
N ILE A 163 -9.63 -3.25 -6.59
CA ILE A 163 -10.26 -2.06 -7.17
C ILE A 163 -9.52 -1.58 -8.41
N GLN A 164 -10.23 -1.55 -9.54
CA GLN A 164 -9.81 -0.86 -10.76
C GLN A 164 -10.44 0.55 -10.78
N LEU A 165 -9.61 1.58 -10.74
CA LEU A 165 -10.04 2.98 -10.83
C LEU A 165 -10.15 3.38 -12.30
N GLY A 166 -11.32 3.85 -12.72
CA GLY A 166 -11.63 4.26 -14.09
C GLY A 166 -11.27 5.72 -14.37
N GLN A 167 -12.22 6.47 -14.94
CA GLN A 167 -12.06 7.89 -15.22
C GLN A 167 -12.04 8.69 -13.92
N LEU A 168 -11.25 9.76 -13.90
CA LEU A 168 -11.22 10.69 -12.77
C LEU A 168 -12.41 11.65 -12.89
N ASP A 169 -13.25 11.66 -11.86
CA ASP A 169 -14.39 12.55 -11.74
C ASP A 169 -13.93 13.87 -11.11
N ILE A 170 -13.43 14.76 -11.98
CA ILE A 170 -12.83 16.04 -11.58
C ILE A 170 -13.84 16.95 -10.88
N GLU A 171 -15.12 16.85 -11.22
CA GLU A 171 -16.17 17.69 -10.63
C GLU A 171 -16.32 17.44 -9.12
N HIS A 172 -16.10 16.20 -8.69
CA HIS A 172 -16.20 15.78 -7.29
C HIS A 172 -14.85 15.76 -6.55
N CYS A 173 -13.75 16.05 -7.25
CA CYS A 173 -12.44 16.23 -6.62
C CYS A 173 -12.37 17.57 -5.86
N ARG A 174 -11.76 17.55 -4.67
CA ARG A 174 -11.65 18.76 -3.83
C ARG A 174 -10.42 18.74 -2.93
N ILE A 175 -9.94 19.94 -2.59
CA ILE A 175 -8.96 20.15 -1.53
C ILE A 175 -9.73 20.13 -0.20
N MET A 176 -9.32 19.28 0.73
CA MET A 176 -9.93 19.22 2.06
C MET A 176 -9.40 20.34 2.95
N SER A 177 -10.25 20.86 3.85
CA SER A 177 -9.92 21.88 4.84
C SER A 177 -9.05 21.37 6.01
N SER A 178 -8.12 20.47 5.72
CA SER A 178 -7.13 19.93 6.66
C SER A 178 -5.88 20.80 6.72
N THR A 179 -5.14 20.75 7.83
CA THR A 179 -3.85 21.45 8.00
C THR A 179 -2.86 21.18 6.86
N ARG A 180 -2.86 19.97 6.29
CA ARG A 180 -1.99 19.58 5.16
C ARG A 180 -2.64 19.61 3.78
N ARG A 181 -3.84 20.21 3.64
CA ARG A 181 -4.57 20.35 2.36
C ARG A 181 -4.66 19.03 1.56
N SER A 182 -5.14 17.97 2.22
CA SER A 182 -5.33 16.63 1.62
C SER A 182 -6.24 16.70 0.40
N LEU A 183 -6.03 15.81 -0.58
CA LEU A 183 -6.84 15.75 -1.79
C LEU A 183 -7.91 14.67 -1.62
N TRP A 184 -9.18 15.05 -1.78
CA TRP A 184 -10.27 14.10 -1.98
C TRP A 184 -10.43 13.88 -3.49
N LEU A 185 -10.26 12.64 -3.94
CA LEU A 185 -10.25 12.28 -5.34
C LEU A 185 -11.30 11.20 -5.60
N ARG A 186 -12.09 11.37 -6.66
CA ARG A 186 -13.13 10.43 -7.07
C ARG A 186 -12.82 9.83 -8.43
N TRP A 187 -12.99 8.53 -8.55
CA TRP A 187 -12.94 7.82 -9.83
C TRP A 187 -14.25 7.08 -10.08
N THR A 188 -14.59 6.91 -11.35
CA THR A 188 -15.56 5.89 -11.74
C THR A 188 -15.01 4.50 -11.46
N ASN A 189 -15.88 3.53 -11.24
CA ASN A 189 -15.48 2.13 -11.19
C ASN A 189 -15.03 1.67 -12.59
N GLY A 190 -13.80 1.18 -12.70
CA GLY A 190 -13.22 0.71 -13.96
C GLY A 190 -13.50 -0.76 -14.27
N SER A 191 -14.29 -1.46 -13.45
CA SER A 191 -14.74 -2.83 -13.70
C SER A 191 -15.80 -2.87 -14.80
N GLU A 192 -15.78 -3.92 -15.63
CA GLU A 192 -16.85 -4.19 -16.62
C GLU A 192 -18.22 -4.39 -15.97
N TYR A 193 -18.24 -4.76 -14.68
CA TYR A 193 -19.46 -4.97 -13.89
C TYR A 193 -19.82 -3.78 -13.01
N ALA A 194 -19.28 -2.58 -13.28
CA ALA A 194 -19.48 -1.39 -12.46
C ALA A 194 -20.96 -1.09 -12.12
N GLU A 195 -21.88 -1.37 -13.05
CA GLU A 195 -23.33 -1.17 -12.88
C GLU A 195 -23.96 -2.05 -11.79
N HIS A 196 -23.31 -3.15 -11.41
CA HIS A 196 -23.78 -4.07 -10.37
C HIS A 196 -23.12 -3.87 -9.01
N TYR A 197 -22.14 -2.97 -8.93
CA TYR A 197 -21.37 -2.67 -7.73
C TYR A 197 -21.38 -1.16 -7.44
N PHE A 198 -20.42 -0.68 -6.66
CA PHE A 198 -20.24 0.75 -6.43
C PHE A 198 -19.86 1.45 -7.74
N PRO A 199 -20.58 2.52 -8.16
CA PRO A 199 -20.33 3.21 -9.42
C PRO A 199 -19.06 4.06 -9.40
N THR A 200 -18.61 4.43 -8.20
CA THR A 200 -17.46 5.32 -7.98
C THR A 200 -16.68 4.91 -6.75
N PHE A 201 -15.39 5.24 -6.72
CA PHE A 201 -14.51 5.11 -5.56
C PHE A 201 -13.94 6.46 -5.18
N ASP A 202 -14.01 6.77 -3.89
CA ASP A 202 -13.41 7.97 -3.30
C ASP A 202 -12.14 7.58 -2.54
N LEU A 203 -11.02 8.23 -2.83
CA LEU A 203 -9.77 8.09 -2.07
C LEU A 203 -9.30 9.44 -1.55
N ILE A 204 -8.70 9.41 -0.36
CA ILE A 204 -8.03 10.58 0.22
C ILE A 204 -6.53 10.41 0.03
N PHE A 205 -5.91 11.35 -0.68
CA PHE A 205 -4.47 11.46 -0.80
C PHE A 205 -3.93 12.47 0.20
N LYS A 206 -3.08 12.01 1.12
CA LYS A 206 -2.40 12.83 2.12
C LYS A 206 -0.91 12.86 1.84
N ASN A 207 -0.32 14.05 1.77
CA ASN A 207 1.12 14.25 1.67
C ASN A 207 1.65 14.95 2.92
N GLY A 208 2.69 14.37 3.52
CA GLY A 208 3.36 14.89 4.72
C GLY A 208 2.95 14.22 6.04
N ASP A 209 1.79 13.55 6.10
CA ASP A 209 1.34 12.74 7.25
C ASP A 209 2.03 11.37 7.27
N ASP A 210 2.40 10.91 8.47
CA ASP A 210 2.87 9.54 8.69
C ASP A 210 1.69 8.64 9.02
N LEU A 211 1.21 7.89 8.02
CA LEU A 211 0.03 7.03 8.12
C LEU A 211 0.32 5.65 8.72
N ARG A 212 1.54 5.38 9.20
CA ARG A 212 1.92 4.05 9.71
C ARG A 212 1.13 3.67 10.96
N GLN A 213 0.87 4.63 11.85
CA GLN A 213 0.08 4.40 13.06
C GLN A 213 -1.39 4.12 12.74
N ASP A 214 -2.00 4.93 11.86
CA ASP A 214 -3.37 4.72 11.39
C ASP A 214 -3.54 3.36 10.72
N MET A 215 -2.59 2.98 9.85
CA MET A 215 -2.60 1.67 9.17
C MET A 215 -2.56 0.52 10.18
N LEU A 216 -1.71 0.61 11.20
CA LEU A 216 -1.64 -0.41 12.24
C LEU A 216 -2.93 -0.48 13.06
N ALA A 217 -3.50 0.68 13.42
CA ALA A 217 -4.76 0.72 14.17
C ALA A 217 -5.92 0.07 13.38
N LEU A 218 -6.02 0.37 12.08
CA LEU A 218 -7.02 -0.26 11.21
C LEU A 218 -6.83 -1.77 11.07
N GLN A 219 -5.58 -2.24 10.97
CA GLN A 219 -5.29 -3.68 10.97
C GLN A 219 -5.72 -4.35 12.27
N PHE A 220 -5.51 -3.71 13.43
CA PHE A 220 -6.00 -4.22 14.71
C PHE A 220 -7.52 -4.31 14.75
N ILE A 221 -8.23 -3.28 14.27
CA ILE A 221 -9.69 -3.30 14.20
C ILE A 221 -10.18 -4.45 13.31
N GLN A 222 -9.55 -4.65 12.15
CA GLN A 222 -9.87 -5.78 11.25
C GLN A 222 -9.62 -7.14 11.91
N MET A 223 -8.50 -7.30 12.62
CA MET A 223 -8.21 -8.55 13.36
C MET A 223 -9.26 -8.81 14.44
N ILE A 224 -9.70 -7.79 15.16
CA ILE A 224 -10.75 -7.90 16.18
C ILE A 224 -12.08 -8.34 15.54
N ASP A 225 -12.47 -7.72 14.42
CA ASP A 225 -13.67 -8.07 13.67
C ASP A 225 -13.65 -9.55 13.20
N ILE A 226 -12.51 -10.02 12.69
CA ILE A 226 -12.34 -11.42 12.28
C ILE A 226 -12.51 -12.39 13.45
N ILE A 227 -11.93 -12.07 14.61
CA ILE A 227 -12.06 -12.91 15.82
C ILE A 227 -13.53 -12.97 16.26
N TRP A 228 -14.20 -11.82 16.34
CA TRP A 228 -15.60 -11.76 16.75
C TRP A 228 -16.52 -12.51 15.79
N LYS A 229 -16.36 -12.33 14.48
CA LYS A 229 -17.12 -13.09 13.48
C LYS A 229 -16.86 -14.59 13.56
N GLY A 230 -15.62 -15.00 13.86
CA GLY A 230 -15.27 -16.38 14.15
C GLY A 230 -16.02 -16.97 15.35
N ASP A 231 -16.32 -16.14 16.34
CA ASP A 231 -17.12 -16.49 17.53
C ASP A 231 -18.64 -16.27 17.32
N GLY A 232 -19.07 -15.92 16.11
CA GLY A 232 -20.48 -15.70 15.76
C GLY A 232 -21.05 -14.34 16.17
N LEU A 233 -20.19 -13.36 16.47
CA LEU A 233 -20.55 -11.98 16.78
C LEU A 233 -20.32 -11.07 15.57
N ASP A 234 -21.40 -10.50 15.03
CA ASP A 234 -21.36 -9.49 13.95
C ASP A 234 -21.70 -8.12 14.55
N LEU A 235 -20.67 -7.28 14.75
CA LEU A 235 -20.71 -6.02 15.52
C LEU A 235 -20.46 -4.79 14.65
#